data_AF-A0A126QZZ3-F1
#
_entry.id   AF-A0A126QZZ3-F1
#
_cell.length_a   1.000
_cell.length_b   1.000
_cell.length_c   1.000
_cell.angle_alpha   90.00
_cell.angle_beta   90.00
_cell.angle_gamma   90.00
#
_symmetry.space_group_name_H-M   'P 1'
#
loop_
_entity.id
_entity.type
_entity.pdbx_description
1 polymer ?
#
loop_
_entity_poly.entity_id
_entity_poly.type
_entity_poly.pdbx_seq_one_letter_code
_entity_poly.pdbx_strand_id
1 'polypeptide(L)'
;MAISLKKVLAIIAIIVVFLLVITAFSGVLVLAQDDTEGGIPGVDMAALWSLNGGFTWIYPGSSHNANGHTLHNIYMTDNPYQDAKEIMEYTYGVRPHILIIINDQAAAHIFGDDILDTIRQHDWGEGNSRGDAVAMSITSVNLLPVIPDILMGNIKIMLI
;
A
#
# COMPACT_ATOMS: atom_id res chain seq x y z
N MET A 1 15.91 41.76 -14.35
CA MET A 1 14.50 41.75 -14.82
C MET A 1 13.70 40.96 -13.79
N ALA A 2 12.81 41.61 -13.03
CA ALA A 2 12.06 40.94 -11.97
C ALA A 2 10.97 40.04 -12.58
N ILE A 3 10.87 38.80 -12.12
CA ILE A 3 9.80 37.88 -12.52
C ILE A 3 8.50 38.40 -11.90
N SER A 4 7.45 38.59 -12.70
CA SER A 4 6.17 39.07 -12.18
C SER A 4 5.48 38.00 -11.34
N LEU A 5 4.77 38.42 -10.28
CA LEU A 5 4.02 37.52 -9.39
C LEU A 5 3.07 36.59 -10.17
N LYS A 6 2.45 37.08 -11.25
CA LYS A 6 1.58 36.28 -12.13
C LYS A 6 2.34 35.12 -12.80
N LYS A 7 3.59 35.35 -13.23
CA LYS A 7 4.44 34.30 -13.81
C LYS A 7 4.85 33.28 -12.75
N VAL A 8 5.16 33.72 -11.53
CA VAL A 8 5.47 32.81 -10.41
C VAL A 8 4.28 31.91 -10.09
N LEU A 9 3.08 32.49 -9.95
CA LEU A 9 1.86 31.71 -9.67
C LEU A 9 1.50 30.74 -10.79
N ALA A 10 1.68 31.14 -12.06
CA ALA A 10 1.45 30.25 -13.20
C ALA A 10 2.42 29.06 -13.20
N ILE A 11 3.70 29.28 -12.88
CA ILE A 11 4.70 28.20 -12.77
C ILE A 11 4.33 27.24 -11.63
N ILE A 12 3.93 27.77 -10.46
CA ILE A 12 3.48 26.94 -9.33
C ILE A 12 2.28 26.09 -9.72
N ALA A 13 1.28 26.66 -10.39
CA ALA A 13 0.10 25.93 -10.84
C ALA A 13 0.46 24.77 -11.80
N ILE A 14 1.39 25.00 -12.74
CA ILE A 14 1.87 23.96 -13.66
C ILE A 14 2.58 22.84 -12.90
N ILE A 15 3.44 23.18 -11.93
CA ILE A 15 4.14 22.18 -11.09
C ILE A 15 3.12 21.35 -10.31
N VAL A 16 2.12 21.98 -9.69
CA VAL A 16 1.07 21.28 -8.95
C VAL A 16 0.28 20.33 -9.85
N VAL A 17 -0.14 20.78 -11.04
CA VAL A 17 -0.84 19.92 -12.00
C VAL A 17 0.04 18.76 -12.46
N PHE A 18 1.33 19.01 -12.73
CA PHE A 18 2.28 17.97 -13.13
C PHE A 18 2.49 16.92 -12.03
N LEU A 19 2.63 17.36 -10.77
CA LEU A 19 2.75 16.45 -9.63
C LEU A 19 1.46 15.64 -9.43
N LEU A 20 0.29 16.27 -9.54
CA LEU A 20 -1.01 15.59 -9.46
C LEU A 20 -1.17 14.53 -10.56
N VAL A 21 -0.72 14.84 -11.78
CA VAL A 21 -0.70 13.91 -12.91
C VAL A 21 0.22 12.72 -12.60
N ILE A 22 1.45 12.95 -12.15
CA ILE A 22 2.37 11.86 -11.79
C ILE A 22 1.77 10.97 -10.70
N THR A 23 1.18 11.56 -9.66
CA THR A 23 0.52 10.78 -8.60
C THR A 23 -0.71 10.02 -9.09
N ALA A 24 -1.43 10.54 -10.09
CA ALA A 24 -2.61 9.88 -10.65
C ALA A 24 -2.25 8.68 -11.56
N PHE A 25 -1.04 8.68 -12.14
CA PHE A 25 -0.54 7.59 -13.00
C PHE A 25 0.49 6.69 -12.30
N SER A 26 0.98 7.07 -11.12
CA SER A 26 1.87 6.23 -10.33
C SER A 26 1.13 5.07 -9.68
N GLY A 27 1.77 3.91 -9.62
CA GLY A 27 1.25 2.80 -8.84
C GLY A 27 1.15 3.16 -7.36
N VAL A 28 0.02 2.83 -6.75
CA VAL A 28 -0.20 2.90 -5.31
C VAL A 28 0.18 1.55 -4.73
N LEU A 29 1.20 1.50 -3.89
CA LEU A 29 1.52 0.30 -3.12
C LEU A 29 0.60 0.27 -1.89
N VAL A 30 -0.15 -0.81 -1.74
CA VAL A 30 -0.99 -1.05 -0.57
C VAL A 30 -0.38 -2.21 0.22
N LEU A 31 -0.13 -2.01 1.51
CA LEU A 31 0.39 -3.02 2.43
C LEU A 31 -0.63 -3.25 3.55
N ALA A 32 -1.03 -4.50 3.75
CA ALA A 32 -1.79 -4.91 4.93
C ALA A 32 -0.80 -5.42 5.99
N GLN A 33 -0.79 -4.78 7.15
CA GLN A 33 0.04 -5.15 8.28
C GLN A 33 -0.69 -6.15 9.14
N ASP A 34 0.07 -7.11 9.66
CA ASP A 34 -0.32 -7.90 10.82
C ASP A 34 0.35 -7.28 12.06
N ASP A 35 -0.45 -6.68 12.94
CA ASP A 35 -0.04 -6.11 14.21
C ASP A 35 -0.42 -7.00 15.42
N THR A 36 -1.06 -8.14 15.18
CA THR A 36 -1.51 -9.06 16.23
C THR A 36 -0.42 -9.99 16.77
N GLU A 37 0.69 -10.18 16.06
CA GLU A 37 1.78 -11.08 16.47
C GLU A 37 2.63 -10.57 17.66
N GLY A 38 2.24 -9.48 18.33
CA GLY A 38 2.86 -9.00 19.58
C GLY A 38 4.30 -8.48 19.43
N GLY A 39 4.77 -8.29 18.19
CA GLY A 39 6.11 -7.84 17.83
C GLY A 39 6.11 -6.60 16.93
N ILE A 40 7.22 -6.39 16.21
CA ILE A 40 7.28 -5.38 15.13
C ILE A 40 6.32 -5.86 14.04
N PRO A 41 5.36 -5.03 13.58
CA PRO A 41 4.37 -5.46 12.60
C PRO A 41 5.01 -6.05 11.34
N GLY A 42 4.44 -7.15 10.84
CA GLY A 42 4.80 -7.74 9.55
C GLY A 42 3.93 -7.17 8.42
N VAL A 43 4.25 -7.50 7.17
CA VAL A 43 3.32 -7.32 6.04
C VAL A 43 2.85 -8.68 5.56
N ASP A 44 1.57 -8.92 5.69
CA ASP A 44 0.94 -10.17 5.28
C ASP A 44 0.48 -10.17 3.83
N MET A 45 0.03 -9.00 3.38
CA MET A 45 -0.49 -8.83 2.04
C MET A 45 0.02 -7.52 1.46
N ALA A 46 0.36 -7.57 0.18
CA ALA A 46 0.70 -6.40 -0.58
C ALA A 46 -0.02 -6.42 -1.93
N ALA A 47 -0.35 -5.25 -2.45
CA ALA A 47 -0.88 -5.10 -3.79
C ALA A 47 -0.42 -3.78 -4.40
N LEU A 48 -0.14 -3.80 -5.70
CA LEU A 48 0.00 -2.58 -6.48
C LEU A 48 -1.36 -2.24 -7.09
N TRP A 49 -1.84 -1.03 -6.89
CA TRP A 49 -3.01 -0.52 -7.57
C TRP A 49 -2.62 0.51 -8.62
N SER A 50 -3.27 0.46 -9.78
CA SER A 50 -3.18 1.51 -10.80
C SER A 50 -4.54 1.77 -11.42
N LEU A 51 -4.75 3.00 -11.91
CA LEU A 51 -6.02 3.43 -12.52
C LEU A 51 -6.46 2.51 -13.68
N ASN A 52 -5.51 2.06 -14.49
CA ASN A 52 -5.80 1.27 -15.70
C ASN A 52 -5.68 -0.25 -15.49
N GLY A 53 -4.99 -0.69 -14.44
CA GLY A 53 -4.71 -2.11 -14.17
C GLY A 53 -5.46 -2.70 -12.97
N GLY A 54 -6.11 -1.86 -12.15
CA GLY A 54 -6.70 -2.32 -10.89
C GLY A 54 -5.63 -2.83 -9.92
N PHE A 55 -5.99 -3.79 -9.07
CA PHE A 55 -5.08 -4.41 -8.11
C PHE A 55 -4.28 -5.55 -8.74
N THR A 56 -2.97 -5.51 -8.55
CA THR A 56 -2.02 -6.59 -8.83
C THR A 56 -1.43 -7.07 -7.51
N TRP A 57 -1.75 -8.30 -7.12
CA TRP A 57 -1.31 -8.88 -5.85
C TRP A 57 0.19 -9.17 -5.84
N ILE A 58 0.80 -8.89 -4.69
CA ILE A 58 2.22 -9.09 -4.43
C ILE A 58 2.31 -9.99 -3.21
N TYR A 59 3.10 -11.07 -3.34
CA TYR A 59 3.41 -11.91 -2.20
C TYR A 59 4.61 -11.33 -1.44
N PRO A 60 4.43 -10.76 -0.23
CA PRO A 60 5.46 -9.93 0.43
C PRO A 60 6.77 -10.67 0.64
N GLY A 61 6.73 -11.96 1.01
CA GLY A 61 7.92 -12.78 1.27
C GLY A 61 8.75 -13.13 0.03
N SER A 62 8.22 -12.96 -1.19
CA SER A 62 8.97 -13.18 -2.44
C SER A 62 9.64 -11.92 -3.00
N SER A 63 9.19 -10.76 -2.54
CA SER A 63 9.77 -9.47 -2.92
C SER A 63 11.03 -9.19 -2.11
N HIS A 64 12.08 -8.66 -2.75
CA HIS A 64 13.32 -8.31 -2.07
C HIS A 64 14.07 -7.14 -2.72
N ASN A 65 14.95 -6.49 -1.96
CA ASN A 65 15.95 -5.56 -2.50
C ASN A 65 17.32 -6.25 -2.60
N ALA A 66 18.33 -5.49 -3.04
CA ALA A 66 19.71 -5.98 -3.17
C ALA A 66 20.33 -6.48 -1.86
N ASN A 67 19.81 -6.04 -0.69
CA ASN A 67 20.28 -6.44 0.63
C ASN A 67 19.51 -7.66 1.18
N GLY A 68 18.50 -8.17 0.45
CA GLY A 68 17.65 -9.28 0.87
C GLY A 68 16.53 -8.91 1.84
N HIS A 69 16.28 -7.62 2.09
CA HIS A 69 15.09 -7.20 2.84
C HIS A 69 13.84 -7.43 2.00
N THR A 70 12.75 -7.87 2.63
CA THR A 70 11.49 -8.17 1.93
C THR A 70 10.39 -7.24 2.38
N LEU A 71 9.30 -7.14 1.60
CA LEU A 71 8.12 -6.42 2.08
C LEU A 71 7.58 -7.03 3.39
N HIS A 72 7.71 -8.36 3.55
CA HIS A 72 7.16 -9.09 4.70
C HIS A 72 7.71 -8.62 6.06
N ASN A 73 8.97 -8.22 6.11
CA ASN A 73 9.67 -7.83 7.35
C ASN A 73 10.16 -6.37 7.33
N ILE A 74 9.54 -5.54 6.49
CA ILE A 74 10.08 -4.22 6.17
C ILE A 74 10.15 -3.26 7.35
N TYR A 75 9.24 -3.40 8.31
CA TYR A 75 9.20 -2.58 9.52
C TYR A 75 10.34 -2.86 10.51
N MET A 76 11.16 -3.89 10.26
CA MET A 76 12.37 -4.16 11.03
C MET A 76 13.58 -3.32 10.57
N THR A 77 13.40 -2.52 9.51
CA THR A 77 14.46 -1.69 8.91
C THR A 77 14.44 -0.26 9.45
N ASP A 78 15.55 0.47 9.29
CA ASP A 78 15.66 1.87 9.72
C ASP A 78 14.71 2.80 8.94
N ASN A 79 14.41 2.49 7.67
CA ASN A 79 13.57 3.30 6.80
C ASN A 79 12.63 2.44 5.95
N PRO A 80 11.56 1.87 6.54
CA PRO A 80 10.68 0.91 5.88
C PRO A 80 10.04 1.43 4.59
N TYR A 81 9.76 2.73 4.52
CA TYR A 81 9.07 3.31 3.37
C TYR A 81 10.00 3.50 2.17
N GLN A 82 11.26 3.86 2.42
CA GLN A 82 12.27 3.89 1.38
C GLN A 82 12.63 2.47 0.94
N ASP A 83 12.73 1.53 1.86
CA ASP A 83 12.94 0.12 1.53
C ASP A 83 11.78 -0.43 0.69
N ALA A 84 10.54 -0.01 0.93
CA ALA A 84 9.37 -0.51 0.20
C ALA A 84 9.49 -0.15 -1.28
N LYS A 85 9.87 1.10 -1.53
CA LYS A 85 10.15 1.62 -2.86
C LYS A 85 11.29 0.88 -3.54
N GLU A 86 12.41 0.68 -2.84
CA GLU A 86 13.57 -0.03 -3.39
C GLU A 86 13.27 -1.49 -3.71
N ILE A 87 12.52 -2.19 -2.85
CA ILE A 87 12.08 -3.56 -3.08
C ILE A 87 11.19 -3.64 -4.32
N MET A 88 10.24 -2.71 -4.47
CA MET A 88 9.35 -2.67 -5.63
C MET A 88 10.10 -2.37 -6.93
N GLU A 89 11.04 -1.42 -6.90
CA GLU A 89 11.89 -1.11 -8.05
C GLU A 89 12.78 -2.29 -8.42
N TYR A 90 13.37 -2.95 -7.43
CA TYR A 90 14.30 -4.06 -7.65
C TYR A 90 13.60 -5.34 -8.12
N THR A 91 12.53 -5.76 -7.45
CA THR A 91 11.84 -7.03 -7.77
C THR A 91 10.96 -6.90 -9.00
N TYR A 92 10.24 -5.79 -9.13
CA TYR A 92 9.16 -5.65 -10.12
C TYR A 92 9.43 -4.58 -11.18
N GLY A 93 10.51 -3.79 -11.06
CA GLY A 93 10.79 -2.71 -12.00
C GLY A 93 9.78 -1.55 -11.93
N VAL A 94 9.03 -1.45 -10.83
CA VAL A 94 7.99 -0.44 -10.65
C VAL A 94 8.35 0.46 -9.48
N ARG A 95 8.31 1.78 -9.71
CA ARG A 95 8.40 2.79 -8.65
C ARG A 95 7.00 3.21 -8.19
N PRO A 96 6.48 2.70 -7.05
CA PRO A 96 5.32 3.31 -6.42
C PRO A 96 5.68 4.70 -5.91
N HIS A 97 4.71 5.62 -5.94
CA HIS A 97 4.88 6.98 -5.40
C HIS A 97 3.93 7.28 -4.24
N ILE A 98 2.91 6.43 -4.06
CA ILE A 98 2.01 6.46 -2.94
C ILE A 98 2.10 5.10 -2.26
N LEU A 99 2.26 5.12 -0.95
CA LEU A 99 2.20 3.96 -0.09
C LEU A 99 1.00 4.12 0.85
N ILE A 100 0.10 3.14 0.83
CA ILE A 100 -1.00 3.01 1.77
C ILE A 100 -0.71 1.80 2.64
N ILE A 101 -0.82 1.98 3.95
CA ILE A 101 -0.63 0.92 4.93
C ILE A 101 -1.92 0.81 5.73
N ILE A 102 -2.44 -0.40 5.89
CA ILE A 102 -3.67 -0.71 6.60
C ILE A 102 -3.32 -1.74 7.67
N ASN A 103 -3.61 -1.48 8.95
CA ASN A 103 -3.43 -2.47 10.01
C ASN A 103 -4.69 -3.30 10.27
N ASP A 104 -4.60 -4.27 11.19
CA ASP A 104 -5.70 -5.20 11.48
C ASP A 104 -6.95 -4.49 12.00
N GLN A 105 -6.80 -3.40 12.77
CA GLN A 105 -7.96 -2.63 13.24
C GLN A 105 -8.73 -2.00 12.07
N ALA A 106 -8.04 -1.31 11.16
CA ALA A 106 -8.71 -0.75 9.98
C ALA A 106 -9.27 -1.85 9.07
N ALA A 107 -8.54 -2.96 8.90
CA ALA A 107 -9.01 -4.09 8.12
C ALA A 107 -10.31 -4.68 8.70
N ALA A 108 -10.38 -4.86 10.02
CA ALA A 108 -11.56 -5.33 10.73
C ALA A 108 -12.76 -4.38 10.57
N HIS A 109 -12.56 -3.08 10.75
CA HIS A 109 -13.62 -2.09 10.58
C HIS A 109 -14.20 -2.06 9.15
N ILE A 110 -13.35 -2.23 8.13
CA ILE A 110 -13.72 -2.10 6.72
C ILE A 110 -14.28 -3.40 6.15
N PHE A 111 -13.65 -4.54 6.46
CA PHE A 111 -13.93 -5.82 5.81
C PHE A 111 -14.54 -6.87 6.75
N GLY A 112 -14.53 -6.63 8.06
CA GLY A 112 -14.92 -7.58 9.10
C GLY A 112 -13.72 -8.21 9.81
N ASP A 113 -13.95 -8.70 11.03
CA ASP A 113 -12.93 -9.34 11.87
C ASP A 113 -12.29 -10.55 11.15
N ASP A 114 -11.04 -10.84 11.49
CA ASP A 114 -10.28 -12.00 10.99
C ASP A 114 -10.17 -12.10 9.46
N ILE A 115 -10.24 -10.96 8.75
CA ILE A 115 -10.22 -10.96 7.28
C ILE A 115 -8.92 -11.52 6.70
N LEU A 116 -7.76 -11.24 7.31
CA LEU A 116 -6.47 -11.77 6.86
C LEU A 116 -6.42 -13.29 7.01
N ASP A 117 -6.88 -13.82 8.14
CA ASP A 117 -6.94 -15.26 8.39
C ASP A 117 -7.92 -15.96 7.46
N THR A 118 -9.07 -15.32 7.17
CA THR A 118 -10.03 -15.82 6.19
C THR A 118 -9.41 -15.90 4.79
N ILE A 119 -8.65 -14.88 4.38
CA ILE A 119 -7.91 -14.89 3.10
C ILE A 119 -6.82 -15.98 3.10
N ARG A 120 -6.06 -16.12 4.18
CA ARG A 120 -5.03 -17.17 4.32
C ARG A 120 -5.64 -18.57 4.21
N GLN A 121 -6.81 -18.79 4.80
CA GLN A 121 -7.53 -20.05 4.72
C GLN A 121 -7.95 -20.37 3.28
N HIS A 122 -8.53 -19.41 2.55
CA HIS A 122 -8.89 -19.62 1.14
C HIS A 122 -7.64 -19.77 0.23
N ASP A 123 -6.54 -19.07 0.49
CA ASP A 123 -5.31 -19.15 -0.32
C ASP A 123 -4.49 -20.41 -0.01
N TRP A 124 -3.94 -20.53 1.19
CA TRP A 124 -3.04 -21.65 1.55
C TRP A 124 -3.79 -22.89 2.02
N GLY A 125 -4.90 -22.71 2.75
CA GLY A 125 -5.68 -23.83 3.27
C GLY A 125 -6.43 -24.58 2.18
N GLU A 126 -6.96 -23.85 1.20
CA GLU A 126 -7.80 -24.41 0.11
C GLU A 126 -7.12 -24.42 -1.26
N GLY A 127 -5.99 -23.71 -1.42
CA GLY A 127 -5.20 -23.71 -2.65
C GLY A 127 -5.72 -22.80 -3.75
N ASN A 128 -6.57 -21.82 -3.43
CA ASN A 128 -6.98 -20.80 -4.40
C ASN A 128 -5.84 -19.84 -4.69
N SER A 129 -5.92 -19.10 -5.80
CA SER A 129 -4.98 -17.99 -6.00
C SER A 129 -5.25 -16.90 -4.97
N ARG A 130 -4.23 -16.17 -4.51
CA ARG A 130 -4.40 -15.08 -3.53
C ARG A 130 -5.46 -14.06 -3.94
N GLY A 131 -5.57 -13.76 -5.24
CA GLY A 131 -6.58 -12.85 -5.74
C GLY A 131 -8.01 -13.40 -5.62
N ASP A 132 -8.20 -14.68 -5.92
CA ASP A 132 -9.49 -15.35 -5.75
C ASP A 132 -9.84 -15.50 -4.26
N ALA A 133 -8.86 -15.86 -3.43
CA ALA A 133 -9.00 -15.94 -1.98
C ALA A 133 -9.49 -14.62 -1.39
N VAL A 134 -8.92 -13.48 -1.80
CA VAL A 134 -9.41 -12.15 -1.39
C VAL A 134 -10.85 -11.90 -1.84
N ALA A 135 -11.15 -12.19 -3.11
CA ALA A 135 -12.49 -11.97 -3.65
C ALA A 135 -13.54 -12.85 -2.95
N MET A 136 -13.16 -14.05 -2.51
CA MET A 136 -14.01 -14.95 -1.74
C MET A 136 -14.19 -14.49 -0.28
N SER A 137 -13.15 -13.93 0.33
CA SER A 137 -13.19 -13.48 1.73
C SER A 137 -13.95 -12.16 1.92
N ILE A 138 -13.84 -11.22 0.99
CA ILE A 138 -14.51 -9.92 1.10
C ILE A 138 -15.97 -10.05 0.65
N THR A 139 -16.86 -10.30 1.60
CA THR A 139 -18.31 -10.43 1.34
C THR A 139 -19.06 -9.10 1.47
N SER A 140 -18.50 -8.13 2.20
CA SER A 140 -19.04 -6.78 2.35
C SER A 140 -17.91 -5.77 2.63
N VAL A 141 -18.17 -4.50 2.34
CA VAL A 141 -17.22 -3.42 2.59
C VAL A 141 -17.94 -2.26 3.28
N ASN A 142 -17.44 -1.86 4.43
CA ASN A 142 -17.88 -0.67 5.15
C ASN A 142 -16.90 0.48 4.93
N LEU A 143 -17.33 1.49 4.18
CA LEU A 143 -16.47 2.64 3.86
C LEU A 143 -16.53 3.77 4.90
N LEU A 144 -17.51 3.76 5.81
CA LEU A 144 -17.64 4.77 6.85
C LEU A 144 -16.40 4.92 7.76
N PRO A 145 -15.74 3.84 8.21
CA PRO A 145 -14.60 3.95 9.12
C PRO A 145 -13.30 4.40 8.45
N VAL A 146 -13.21 4.43 7.12
CA VAL A 146 -11.96 4.76 6.39
C VAL A 146 -11.36 6.11 6.81
N ILE A 147 -12.17 7.17 6.87
CA ILE A 147 -11.66 8.50 7.28
C ILE A 147 -11.25 8.52 8.76
N PRO A 148 -12.09 8.06 9.71
CA PRO A 148 -11.69 7.88 11.10
C PRO A 148 -10.37 7.10 11.27
N ASP A 149 -10.20 5.98 10.57
CA ASP A 149 -9.01 5.13 10.67
C ASP A 149 -7.75 5.81 10.10
N ILE A 150 -7.89 6.65 9.06
CA ILE A 150 -6.79 7.53 8.61
C ILE A 150 -6.39 8.50 9.73
N LEU A 151 -7.37 9.14 10.39
CA LEU A 151 -7.11 10.12 11.44
C LEU A 151 -6.53 9.50 12.72
N MET A 152 -6.88 8.24 13.01
CA MET A 152 -6.36 7.48 14.15
C MET A 152 -4.99 6.84 13.86
N GLY A 153 -4.55 6.82 12.60
CA GLY A 153 -3.27 6.25 12.18
C GLY A 153 -3.30 4.75 11.90
N ASN A 154 -4.50 4.15 11.86
CA ASN A 154 -4.75 2.76 11.47
C ASN A 154 -4.58 2.59 9.95
N ILE A 155 -4.87 3.64 9.18
CA ILE A 155 -4.51 3.76 7.77
C ILE A 155 -3.46 4.87 7.63
N LYS A 156 -2.29 4.54 7.07
CA LYS A 156 -1.22 5.51 6.82
C LYS A 156 -1.08 5.70 5.33
N ILE A 157 -1.08 6.95 4.88
CA ILE A 157 -0.87 7.32 3.48
C ILE A 157 0.41 8.14 3.40
N MET A 158 1.35 7.69 2.58
CA MET A 158 2.67 8.29 2.46
C MET A 158 3.02 8.50 0.99
N LEU A 159 3.72 9.60 0.74
CA LEU A 159 4.38 9.84 -0.54
C LEU A 159 5.80 9.32 -0.42
N ILE A 160 6.22 8.47 -1.35
CA ILE A 160 7.53 7.79 -1.38
C ILE A 160 8.31 8.08 -2.65
#